data_AF-A0A812UQX9-F1
#
_entry.id   AF-A0A812UQX9-F1
#
_cell.length_a   1.000
_cell.length_b   1.000
_cell.length_c   1.000
_cell.angle_alpha   90.00
_cell.angle_beta   90.00
_cell.angle_gamma   90.00
#
_symmetry.space_group_name_H-M   'P 1'
#
loop_
_entity.id
_entity.type
_entity.pdbx_description
1 polymer ?
#
loop_
_entity_poly.entity_id
_entity_poly.type
_entity_poly.pdbx_seq_one_letter_code
_entity_poly.pdbx_strand_id
1 'polypeptide(L)'
;MARFRSSCPALLCAALGWCWAISGCFLPSPQWPRCEDVRLQRPGRSGQSASSPTGTSLAGVSLPVGFVAAASARSRARFASASSSSPATNSDEFQKLMGVCYGAAGIAHLFDLLGPNLLPAMAGAPSFQELPLPGQLAALFWCATGPIAFAATRLTSRPFGDASLAFYGLYEIGLAASVTAAYPSAGVQGVLNAVQVQLVVLAAYVFTAWKDQQNDST
;
A
#
# COMPACT_ATOMS: atom_id res chain seq x y z
N MET A 1 -26.32 -1.01 -23.99
CA MET A 1 -24.84 -0.89 -24.03
C MET A 1 -24.40 0.26 -23.12
N ALA A 2 -24.11 -0.02 -21.86
CA ALA A 2 -23.59 0.96 -20.91
C ALA A 2 -22.06 0.97 -20.99
N ARG A 3 -21.46 2.09 -21.39
CA ARG A 3 -20.01 2.27 -21.39
C ARG A 3 -19.56 2.52 -19.95
N PHE A 4 -18.88 1.53 -19.37
CA PHE A 4 -18.20 1.66 -18.08
C PHE A 4 -17.04 2.65 -18.25
N ARG A 5 -17.20 3.88 -17.76
CA ARG A 5 -16.10 4.85 -17.69
C ARG A 5 -15.21 4.44 -16.52
N SER A 6 -14.09 3.83 -16.86
CA SER A 6 -12.99 3.47 -15.97
C SER A 6 -12.47 4.71 -15.22
N SER A 7 -12.75 4.78 -13.92
CA SER A 7 -12.03 5.65 -12.95
C SER A 7 -10.66 5.06 -12.57
N CYS A 8 -10.22 4.00 -13.24
CA CYS A 8 -8.99 3.27 -12.97
C CYS A 8 -7.69 4.06 -13.25
N PRO A 9 -7.59 5.01 -14.21
CA PRO A 9 -6.30 5.64 -14.49
C PRO A 9 -5.85 6.58 -13.37
N ALA A 10 -6.75 7.25 -12.64
CA ALA A 10 -6.37 8.17 -11.58
C ALA A 10 -5.79 7.45 -10.34
N LEU A 11 -6.36 6.30 -9.97
CA LEU A 11 -5.87 5.47 -8.86
C LEU A 11 -4.56 4.76 -9.23
N LEU A 12 -4.44 4.29 -10.47
CA LEU A 12 -3.20 3.70 -10.98
C LEU A 12 -2.08 4.75 -11.05
N CYS A 13 -2.37 5.97 -11.51
CA CYS A 13 -1.40 7.07 -11.53
C CYS A 13 -1.05 7.56 -10.12
N ALA A 14 -1.97 7.55 -9.17
CA ALA A 14 -1.68 7.87 -7.77
C ALA A 14 -0.81 6.80 -7.10
N ALA A 15 -1.10 5.51 -7.34
CA ALA A 15 -0.31 4.40 -6.80
C ALA A 15 1.09 4.31 -7.43
N LEU A 16 1.20 4.47 -8.76
CA LEU A 16 2.49 4.51 -9.45
C LEU A 16 3.27 5.78 -9.10
N GLY A 17 2.60 6.93 -8.98
CA GLY A 17 3.18 8.18 -8.49
C GLY A 17 3.66 8.09 -7.04
N TRP A 18 2.99 7.30 -6.19
CA TRP A 18 3.42 7.01 -4.83
C TRP A 18 4.61 6.05 -4.77
N CYS A 19 4.63 4.97 -5.57
CA CYS A 19 5.81 4.11 -5.72
C CYS A 19 7.04 4.90 -6.22
N TRP A 20 6.82 5.90 -7.07
CA TRP A 20 7.86 6.82 -7.55
C TRP A 20 8.27 7.85 -6.48
N ALA A 21 7.33 8.41 -5.72
CA ALA A 21 7.60 9.36 -4.65
C ALA A 21 8.38 8.72 -3.48
N ILE A 22 8.19 7.43 -3.23
CA ILE A 22 8.95 6.66 -2.24
C ILE A 22 10.35 6.28 -2.77
N SER A 23 10.49 6.06 -4.08
CA SER A 23 11.76 5.68 -4.72
C SER A 23 12.62 6.87 -5.20
N GLY A 24 12.12 8.11 -5.13
CA GLY A 24 12.63 9.21 -5.94
C GLY A 24 12.60 10.59 -5.28
N CYS A 25 13.17 10.73 -4.10
CA CYS A 25 13.70 12.03 -3.70
C CYS A 25 15.05 12.23 -4.40
N PHE A 26 15.11 13.19 -5.35
CA PHE A 26 16.28 13.70 -6.11
C PHE A 26 16.54 13.22 -7.55
N LEU A 27 15.48 13.10 -8.37
CA LEU A 27 15.61 13.47 -9.79
C LEU A 27 14.60 14.58 -10.13
N PRO A 28 14.96 15.58 -10.96
CA PRO A 28 14.08 16.68 -11.30
C PRO A 28 12.81 16.12 -11.95
N SER A 29 11.67 16.61 -11.47
CA SER A 29 10.34 16.18 -11.88
C SER A 29 10.23 16.14 -13.41
N PRO A 30 9.92 15.00 -14.04
CA PRO A 30 9.38 15.06 -15.39
C PRO A 30 8.11 15.91 -15.34
N GLN A 31 8.06 16.97 -16.16
CA GLN A 31 6.91 17.87 -16.25
C GLN A 31 5.72 17.10 -16.82
N TRP A 32 4.98 16.42 -15.96
CA TRP A 32 3.69 15.85 -16.34
C TRP A 32 2.70 17.00 -16.58
N PRO A 33 1.92 16.95 -17.67
CA PRO A 33 0.93 17.97 -17.95
C PRO A 33 -0.03 18.09 -16.76
N ARG A 34 -0.21 19.31 -16.27
CA ARG A 34 -1.12 19.56 -15.15
C ARG A 34 -2.52 19.15 -15.56
N CYS A 35 -3.26 18.51 -14.65
CA CYS A 35 -4.70 18.26 -14.80
C CYS A 35 -5.54 19.54 -15.02
N GLU A 36 -4.95 20.73 -14.87
CA GLU A 36 -5.57 22.01 -15.19
C GLU A 36 -5.87 22.19 -16.69
N ASP A 37 -5.24 21.40 -17.58
CA ASP A 37 -5.43 21.51 -19.04
C ASP A 37 -6.61 20.71 -19.60
N VAL A 38 -7.33 19.92 -18.77
CA VAL A 38 -8.62 19.34 -19.19
C VAL A 38 -9.76 20.23 -18.67
N ARG A 39 -9.86 21.41 -19.29
CA ARG A 39 -10.91 22.40 -19.03
C ARG A 39 -12.25 21.91 -19.61
N LEU A 40 -13.01 21.13 -18.83
CA LEU A 40 -14.46 21.02 -19.02
C LEU A 40 -15.09 22.36 -18.59
N GLN A 41 -15.52 23.15 -19.58
CA GLN A 41 -16.35 24.33 -19.37
C GLN A 41 -17.59 23.96 -18.55
N ARG A 42 -17.72 24.52 -17.36
CA ARG A 42 -19.01 24.73 -16.70
C ARG A 42 -19.16 26.20 -16.31
N PRO A 43 -20.34 26.79 -16.51
CA PRO A 43 -20.60 28.19 -16.24
C PRO A 43 -20.67 28.46 -14.74
N GLY A 44 -20.28 29.67 -14.38
CA GLY A 44 -19.93 30.08 -13.03
C GLY A 44 -21.07 30.11 -12.03
N ARG A 45 -20.65 30.05 -10.75
CA ARG A 45 -21.46 30.48 -9.62
C ARG A 45 -20.55 31.16 -8.61
N SER A 46 -20.86 32.42 -8.38
CA SER A 46 -20.19 33.36 -7.48
C SER A 46 -20.56 33.13 -6.01
N GLY A 47 -19.58 33.32 -5.13
CA GLY A 47 -19.72 33.89 -3.78
C GLY A 47 -19.91 32.91 -2.62
N GLN A 48 -18.95 32.83 -1.70
CA GLN A 48 -18.87 33.63 -0.46
C GLN A 48 -17.77 33.09 0.49
N SER A 49 -17.12 34.04 1.19
CA SER A 49 -16.12 33.86 2.25
C SER A 49 -16.68 33.21 3.52
N ALA A 50 -15.84 32.52 4.30
CA ALA A 50 -15.60 32.80 5.73
C ALA A 50 -14.58 31.85 6.41
N SER A 51 -13.61 32.49 7.09
CA SER A 51 -12.95 32.19 8.38
C SER A 51 -12.47 30.78 8.78
N SER A 52 -11.18 30.73 9.16
CA SER A 52 -10.50 29.73 9.98
C SER A 52 -11.01 29.65 11.42
N PRO A 53 -10.78 28.51 12.10
CA PRO A 53 -10.17 28.57 13.42
C PRO A 53 -9.11 27.48 13.70
N THR A 54 -8.31 27.84 14.71
CA THR A 54 -7.09 27.24 15.24
C THR A 54 -7.35 26.06 16.20
N GLY A 55 -6.52 25.02 16.11
CA GLY A 55 -5.94 24.26 17.24
C GLY A 55 -6.81 23.29 18.04
N THR A 56 -6.39 22.02 18.10
CA THR A 56 -6.59 21.15 19.28
C THR A 56 -5.55 20.04 19.37
N SER A 57 -5.28 19.68 20.62
CA SER A 57 -4.19 18.89 21.17
C SER A 57 -4.25 17.37 20.87
N LEU A 58 -3.07 16.75 20.85
CA LEU A 58 -2.87 15.29 20.82
C LEU A 58 -3.01 14.73 22.25
N ALA A 59 -4.09 14.00 22.51
CA ALA A 59 -4.23 13.13 23.66
C ALA A 59 -4.44 11.69 23.19
N GLY A 60 -3.71 10.76 23.83
CA GLY A 60 -3.52 9.39 23.41
C GLY A 60 -4.80 8.56 23.30
N VAL A 61 -4.80 7.67 22.29
CA VAL A 61 -5.81 6.63 22.11
C VAL A 61 -5.13 5.29 22.36
N SER A 62 -5.45 4.70 23.51
CA SER A 62 -5.13 3.31 23.83
C SER A 62 -6.20 2.43 23.18
N LEU A 63 -5.81 1.54 22.26
CA LEU A 63 -6.75 0.65 21.55
C LEU A 63 -6.95 -0.65 22.36
N PRO A 64 -8.20 -1.04 22.70
CA PRO A 64 -8.47 -2.27 23.43
C PRO A 64 -8.34 -3.51 22.52
N VAL A 65 -7.52 -4.46 22.98
CA VAL A 65 -7.19 -5.75 22.35
C VAL A 65 -8.41 -6.67 22.11
N GLY A 66 -9.59 -6.32 22.64
CA GLY A 66 -10.83 -7.12 22.52
C GLY A 66 -11.55 -7.08 21.16
N PHE A 67 -11.28 -6.11 20.29
CA PHE A 67 -12.01 -5.96 19.02
C PHE A 67 -11.56 -6.93 17.92
N VAL A 68 -10.35 -7.50 18.03
CA VAL A 68 -9.77 -8.35 16.99
C VAL A 68 -10.38 -9.77 16.99
N ALA A 69 -10.83 -10.27 18.15
CA ALA A 69 -11.38 -11.63 18.26
C ALA A 69 -12.80 -11.76 17.67
N ALA A 70 -13.68 -10.76 17.89
CA ALA A 70 -15.06 -10.80 17.39
C ALA A 70 -15.15 -10.58 15.87
N ALA A 71 -14.20 -9.83 15.29
CA ALA A 71 -14.07 -9.69 13.83
C ALA A 71 -13.67 -11.01 13.14
N SER A 72 -12.95 -11.89 13.85
CA SER A 72 -12.43 -13.17 13.33
C SER A 72 -13.50 -14.28 13.19
N ALA A 73 -14.48 -14.33 14.09
CA ALA A 73 -15.55 -15.33 14.03
C ALA A 73 -16.58 -15.03 12.93
N ARG A 74 -16.91 -13.75 12.72
CA ARG A 74 -17.90 -13.31 11.73
C ARG A 74 -17.37 -13.38 10.29
N SER A 75 -16.05 -13.35 10.10
CA SER A 75 -15.39 -13.51 8.82
C SER A 75 -15.38 -14.98 8.34
N ARG A 76 -15.22 -15.97 9.23
CA ARG A 76 -15.28 -17.40 8.84
C ARG A 76 -16.64 -17.84 8.29
N ALA A 77 -17.74 -17.32 8.84
CA ALA A 77 -19.08 -17.66 8.35
C ALA A 77 -19.37 -17.13 6.94
N ARG A 78 -18.71 -16.03 6.52
CA ARG A 78 -18.85 -15.47 5.16
C ARG A 78 -18.00 -16.20 4.12
N PHE A 79 -16.87 -16.81 4.52
CA PHE A 79 -16.03 -17.60 3.61
C PHE A 79 -16.69 -18.90 3.14
N ALA A 80 -17.57 -19.50 3.95
CA ALA A 80 -18.28 -20.73 3.56
C ALA A 80 -19.40 -20.48 2.52
N SER A 81 -19.87 -19.24 2.37
CA SER A 81 -21.01 -18.91 1.50
C SER A 81 -20.62 -18.33 0.13
N ALA A 82 -19.33 -18.08 -0.13
CA ALA A 82 -18.84 -17.38 -1.33
C ALA A 82 -18.33 -18.32 -2.46
N SER A 83 -18.70 -19.60 -2.44
CA SER A 83 -18.32 -20.58 -3.48
C SER A 83 -19.25 -20.58 -4.70
N SER A 84 -20.16 -19.61 -4.82
CA SER A 84 -20.91 -19.38 -6.05
C SER A 84 -20.21 -18.31 -6.89
N SER A 85 -20.27 -18.48 -8.22
CA SER A 85 -19.70 -17.61 -9.25
C SER A 85 -20.29 -16.20 -9.21
N SER A 86 -19.93 -15.44 -8.18
CA SER A 86 -20.29 -14.04 -8.06
C SER A 86 -19.40 -13.19 -8.99
N PRO A 87 -19.93 -12.12 -9.57
CA PRO A 87 -19.12 -11.17 -10.31
C PRO A 87 -17.98 -10.63 -9.43
N ALA A 88 -16.82 -10.38 -10.03
CA ALA A 88 -15.65 -9.86 -9.33
C ALA A 88 -16.03 -8.59 -8.54
N THR A 89 -15.76 -8.62 -7.23
CA THR A 89 -16.03 -7.48 -6.33
C THR A 89 -14.95 -6.41 -6.49
N ASN A 90 -15.22 -5.17 -6.07
CA ASN A 90 -14.18 -4.12 -6.15
C ASN A 90 -12.97 -4.48 -5.27
N SER A 91 -13.21 -5.19 -4.17
CA SER A 91 -12.16 -5.70 -3.30
C SER A 91 -11.32 -6.82 -3.93
N ASP A 92 -11.88 -7.66 -4.82
CA ASP A 92 -11.09 -8.63 -5.59
C ASP A 92 -10.12 -7.92 -6.55
N GLU A 93 -10.61 -6.88 -7.24
CA GLU A 93 -9.79 -6.10 -8.15
C GLU A 93 -8.71 -5.31 -7.41
N PHE A 94 -9.03 -4.76 -6.23
CA PHE A 94 -8.05 -4.13 -5.36
C PHE A 94 -6.96 -5.13 -4.92
N GLN A 95 -7.34 -6.34 -4.51
CA GLN A 95 -6.39 -7.38 -4.12
C GLN A 95 -5.42 -7.70 -5.27
N LYS A 96 -5.93 -7.94 -6.47
CA LYS A 96 -5.09 -8.23 -7.66
C LYS A 96 -4.17 -7.07 -8.02
N LEU A 97 -4.68 -5.83 -7.93
CA LEU A 97 -3.92 -4.61 -8.17
C LEU A 97 -2.77 -4.47 -7.17
N MET A 98 -3.05 -4.60 -5.88
CA MET A 98 -2.01 -4.58 -4.84
C MET A 98 -0.98 -5.69 -5.04
N GLY A 99 -1.41 -6.88 -5.49
CA GLY A 99 -0.50 -7.93 -5.91
C GLY A 99 0.46 -7.50 -7.03
N VAL A 100 0.00 -6.76 -8.04
CA VAL A 100 0.89 -6.18 -9.08
C VAL A 100 1.89 -5.21 -8.45
N CYS A 101 1.40 -4.27 -7.65
CA CYS A 101 2.23 -3.24 -7.05
C CYS A 101 3.33 -3.85 -6.17
N TYR A 102 2.99 -4.80 -5.30
CA TYR A 102 3.96 -5.47 -4.42
C TYR A 102 4.90 -6.38 -5.20
N GLY A 103 4.40 -7.08 -6.24
CA GLY A 103 5.24 -7.85 -7.17
C GLY A 103 6.30 -6.99 -7.84
N ALA A 104 5.90 -5.85 -8.40
CA ALA A 104 6.81 -4.92 -9.06
C ALA A 104 7.79 -4.28 -8.05
N ALA A 105 7.31 -3.91 -6.86
CA ALA A 105 8.14 -3.36 -5.80
C ALA A 105 9.24 -4.34 -5.37
N GLY A 106 8.90 -5.61 -5.10
CA GLY A 106 9.89 -6.62 -4.72
C GLY A 106 10.97 -6.85 -5.78
N ILE A 107 10.60 -6.85 -7.07
CA ILE A 107 11.56 -6.94 -8.18
C ILE A 107 12.45 -5.69 -8.24
N ALA A 108 11.86 -4.50 -8.12
CA ALA A 108 12.61 -3.25 -8.12
C ALA A 108 13.60 -3.17 -6.96
N HIS A 109 13.21 -3.61 -5.76
CA HIS A 109 14.07 -3.70 -4.59
C HIS A 109 15.22 -4.69 -4.81
N LEU A 110 14.97 -5.83 -5.45
CA LEU A 110 16.03 -6.79 -5.79
C LEU A 110 17.09 -6.15 -6.71
N PHE A 111 16.65 -5.41 -7.74
CA PHE A 111 17.57 -4.70 -8.63
C PHE A 111 18.36 -3.61 -7.92
N ASP A 112 17.74 -2.90 -6.96
CA ASP A 112 18.45 -1.91 -6.15
C ASP A 112 19.53 -2.56 -5.27
N LEU A 113 19.21 -3.65 -4.57
CA LEU A 113 20.17 -4.38 -3.71
C LEU A 113 21.36 -4.95 -4.50
N LEU A 114 21.11 -5.48 -5.70
CA LEU A 114 22.15 -6.03 -6.57
C LEU A 114 22.90 -4.95 -7.37
N GLY A 115 22.41 -3.71 -7.37
CA GLY A 115 22.95 -2.61 -8.13
C GLY A 115 23.37 -1.44 -7.23
N PRO A 116 22.72 -0.27 -7.34
CA PRO A 116 23.22 0.97 -6.75
C PRO A 116 23.03 1.07 -5.22
N ASN A 117 22.21 0.22 -4.60
CA ASN A 117 21.98 0.20 -3.16
C ASN A 117 21.44 1.55 -2.61
N LEU A 118 20.55 2.21 -3.36
CA LEU A 118 19.99 3.50 -2.96
C LEU A 118 19.03 3.37 -1.76
N LEU A 119 18.22 2.31 -1.70
CA LEU A 119 17.29 2.10 -0.58
C LEU A 119 18.02 1.88 0.75
N PRO A 120 19.00 0.95 0.84
CA PRO A 120 19.79 0.81 2.05
C PRO A 120 20.46 2.12 2.46
N ALA A 121 21.07 2.84 1.51
CA ALA A 121 21.71 4.12 1.78
C ALA A 121 20.73 5.18 2.32
N MET A 122 19.55 5.30 1.72
CA MET A 122 18.48 6.20 2.20
C MET A 122 17.93 5.80 3.58
N ALA A 123 17.92 4.51 3.89
CA ALA A 123 17.55 3.99 5.19
C ALA A 123 18.65 4.17 6.25
N GLY A 124 19.85 4.66 5.87
CA GLY A 124 21.00 4.74 6.76
C GLY A 124 21.61 3.38 7.09
N ALA A 125 21.34 2.35 6.28
CA ALA A 125 21.88 1.01 6.40
C ALA A 125 23.12 0.83 5.50
N PRO A 126 24.00 -0.14 5.81
CA PRO A 126 25.07 -0.56 4.90
C PRO A 126 24.52 -1.06 3.56
N SER A 127 25.37 -1.07 2.53
CA SER A 127 25.01 -1.71 1.27
C SER A 127 24.75 -3.21 1.46
N PHE A 128 24.00 -3.81 0.55
CA PHE A 128 23.61 -5.23 0.62
C PHE A 128 24.80 -6.17 0.84
N GLN A 129 25.93 -5.92 0.17
CA GLN A 129 27.13 -6.76 0.28
C GLN A 129 27.84 -6.62 1.64
N GLU A 130 27.64 -5.51 2.32
CA GLU A 130 28.21 -5.22 3.64
C GLU A 130 27.33 -5.71 4.79
N LEU A 131 26.06 -6.06 4.51
CA LEU A 131 25.19 -6.66 5.51
C LEU A 131 25.76 -8.01 5.95
N PRO A 132 25.64 -8.38 7.23
CA PRO A 132 25.93 -9.74 7.66
C PRO A 132 24.96 -10.72 6.97
N LEU A 133 25.37 -11.98 6.82
CA LEU A 133 24.60 -13.00 6.08
C LEU A 133 23.10 -13.06 6.48
N PRO A 134 22.70 -13.00 7.77
CA PRO A 134 21.28 -12.95 8.12
C PRO A 134 20.54 -11.73 7.55
N GLY A 135 21.19 -10.56 7.51
CA GLY A 135 20.64 -9.34 6.93
C GLY A 135 20.48 -9.44 5.41
N GLN A 136 21.45 -10.05 4.72
CA GLN A 136 21.35 -10.33 3.29
C GLN A 136 20.16 -11.26 2.99
N LEU A 137 20.04 -12.35 3.73
CA LEU A 137 18.93 -13.31 3.55
C LEU A 137 17.57 -12.66 3.84
N ALA A 138 17.48 -11.82 4.88
CA ALA A 138 16.25 -11.09 5.19
C ALA A 138 15.86 -10.10 4.07
N ALA A 139 16.84 -9.37 3.52
CA ALA A 139 16.60 -8.43 2.43
C ALA A 139 16.19 -9.15 1.12
N LEU A 140 16.82 -10.27 0.79
CA LEU A 140 16.42 -11.11 -0.35
C LEU A 140 15.03 -11.71 -0.16
N PHE A 141 14.73 -12.17 1.05
CA PHE A 141 13.42 -12.71 1.37
C PHE A 141 12.33 -11.64 1.25
N TRP A 142 12.57 -10.42 1.73
CA TRP A 142 11.68 -9.27 1.52
C TRP A 142 11.46 -8.97 0.03
N CYS A 143 12.50 -9.00 -0.79
CA CYS A 143 12.33 -8.83 -2.24
C CYS A 143 11.46 -9.93 -2.85
N ALA A 144 11.55 -11.16 -2.34
CA ALA A 144 10.76 -12.29 -2.80
C ALA A 144 9.29 -12.27 -2.33
N THR A 145 8.98 -11.67 -1.17
CA THR A 145 7.60 -11.61 -0.67
C THR A 145 6.66 -10.87 -1.63
N GLY A 146 7.17 -9.90 -2.39
CA GLY A 146 6.41 -9.18 -3.42
C GLY A 146 5.89 -10.09 -4.53
N PRO A 147 6.78 -10.75 -5.31
CA PRO A 147 6.40 -11.75 -6.32
C PRO A 147 5.55 -12.89 -5.74
N ILE A 148 5.81 -13.33 -4.51
CA ILE A 148 4.97 -14.33 -3.83
C ILE A 148 3.55 -13.80 -3.63
N ALA A 149 3.37 -12.57 -3.17
CA ALA A 149 2.05 -11.97 -3.01
C ALA A 149 1.34 -11.75 -4.36
N PHE A 150 2.07 -11.35 -5.39
CA PHE A 150 1.56 -11.28 -6.77
C PHE A 150 1.00 -12.63 -7.25
N ALA A 151 1.74 -13.71 -7.02
CA ALA A 151 1.33 -15.06 -7.41
C ALA A 151 0.15 -15.54 -6.57
N ALA A 152 0.20 -15.34 -5.25
CA ALA A 152 -0.87 -15.75 -4.34
C ALA A 152 -2.22 -15.09 -4.70
N THR A 153 -2.23 -13.79 -5.02
CA THR A 153 -3.45 -13.07 -5.44
C THR A 153 -4.05 -13.52 -6.79
N ARG A 154 -3.36 -14.41 -7.53
CA ARG A 154 -3.81 -14.92 -8.84
C ARG A 154 -4.06 -16.42 -8.86
N LEU A 155 -3.24 -17.16 -8.13
CA LEU A 155 -3.18 -18.63 -8.20
C LEU A 155 -3.85 -19.30 -7.01
N THR A 156 -4.19 -18.55 -5.96
CA THR A 156 -4.75 -19.10 -4.73
C THR A 156 -6.11 -18.49 -4.43
N SER A 157 -6.78 -18.99 -3.38
CA SER A 157 -8.05 -18.42 -2.96
C SER A 157 -7.86 -17.05 -2.33
N ARG A 158 -8.90 -16.22 -2.40
CA ARG A 158 -8.90 -14.86 -1.86
C ARG A 158 -8.30 -14.72 -0.45
N PRO A 159 -8.63 -15.54 0.57
CA PRO A 159 -8.04 -15.35 1.90
C PRO A 159 -6.52 -15.58 1.94
N PHE A 160 -5.98 -16.45 1.08
CA PHE A 160 -4.52 -16.60 0.94
C PHE A 160 -3.90 -15.39 0.23
N GLY A 161 -4.57 -14.84 -0.78
CA GLY A 161 -4.19 -13.56 -1.38
C GLY A 161 -4.09 -12.44 -0.35
N ASP A 162 -5.13 -12.26 0.47
CA ASP A 162 -5.17 -11.25 1.53
C ASP A 162 -4.05 -11.46 2.57
N ALA A 163 -3.87 -12.70 3.02
CA ALA A 163 -2.82 -13.06 3.95
C ALA A 163 -1.42 -12.78 3.39
N SER A 164 -1.20 -13.03 2.10
CA SER A 164 0.10 -12.76 1.45
C SER A 164 0.42 -11.27 1.36
N LEU A 165 -0.58 -10.42 1.07
CA LEU A 165 -0.42 -8.96 1.03
C LEU A 165 -0.17 -8.40 2.44
N ALA A 166 -0.90 -8.89 3.44
CA ALA A 166 -0.68 -8.53 4.83
C ALA A 166 0.73 -8.95 5.30
N PHE A 167 1.18 -10.15 4.93
CA PHE A 167 2.52 -10.63 5.24
C PHE A 167 3.60 -9.75 4.63
N TYR A 168 3.47 -9.35 3.35
CA TYR A 168 4.39 -8.40 2.72
C TYR A 168 4.50 -7.11 3.52
N GLY A 169 3.38 -6.47 3.86
CA GLY A 169 3.37 -5.20 4.57
C GLY A 169 3.95 -5.29 5.99
N LEU A 170 3.64 -6.36 6.71
CA LEU A 170 4.22 -6.60 8.04
C LEU A 170 5.73 -6.87 7.97
N TYR A 171 6.19 -7.61 6.95
CA TYR A 171 7.60 -7.88 6.76
C TYR A 171 8.37 -6.59 6.47
N GLU A 172 7.84 -5.71 5.63
CA GLU A 172 8.44 -4.41 5.31
C GLU A 172 8.62 -3.55 6.56
N ILE A 173 7.58 -3.42 7.38
CA ILE A 173 7.66 -2.68 8.66
C ILE A 173 8.67 -3.33 9.61
N GLY A 174 8.64 -4.66 9.74
CA GLY A 174 9.54 -5.40 10.63
C GLY A 174 11.01 -5.31 10.22
N LEU A 175 11.28 -5.36 8.91
CA LEU A 175 12.61 -5.20 8.36
C LEU A 175 13.13 -3.78 8.58
N ALA A 176 12.31 -2.75 8.31
CA ALA A 176 12.67 -1.36 8.58
C ALA A 176 12.97 -1.14 10.07
N ALA A 177 12.15 -1.70 10.97
CA ALA A 177 12.37 -1.59 12.41
C ALA A 177 13.65 -2.29 12.86
N SER A 178 13.96 -3.44 12.25
CA SER A 178 15.19 -4.19 12.52
C SER A 178 16.42 -3.43 12.03
N VAL A 179 16.33 -2.73 10.90
CA VAL A 179 17.40 -1.85 10.39
C VAL A 179 17.66 -0.69 11.36
N THR A 180 16.61 0.02 11.80
CA THR A 180 16.73 1.08 12.82
C THR A 180 17.32 0.57 14.13
N ALA A 181 16.99 -0.65 14.55
CA ALA A 181 17.52 -1.24 15.77
C ALA A 181 19.00 -1.67 15.63
N ALA A 182 19.41 -2.14 14.44
CA ALA A 182 20.74 -2.67 14.20
C ALA A 182 21.78 -1.60 13.84
N TYR A 183 21.36 -0.50 13.21
CA TYR A 183 22.27 0.52 12.66
C TYR A 183 21.94 1.90 13.25
N PRO A 184 22.81 2.49 14.10
CA PRO A 184 22.56 3.80 14.70
C PRO A 184 22.38 4.96 13.70
N SER A 185 22.94 4.82 12.49
CA SER A 185 22.75 5.75 11.38
C SER A 185 21.34 5.68 10.77
N ALA A 186 20.65 4.56 10.95
CA ALA A 186 19.28 4.38 10.49
C ALA A 186 18.31 5.04 11.49
N GLY A 187 17.89 6.26 11.19
CA GLY A 187 16.85 6.94 11.97
C GLY A 187 15.49 6.22 11.90
N VAL A 188 14.53 6.67 12.71
CA VAL A 188 13.17 6.08 12.74
C VAL A 188 12.34 6.36 11.49
N GLN A 189 12.82 7.24 10.59
CA GLN A 189 12.06 7.69 9.42
C GLN A 189 11.71 6.53 8.47
N GLY A 190 12.60 5.55 8.31
CA GLY A 190 12.33 4.37 7.48
C GLY A 190 11.12 3.58 7.98
N VAL A 191 11.02 3.39 9.31
CA VAL A 191 9.88 2.74 9.95
C VAL A 191 8.60 3.53 9.77
N LEU A 192 8.65 4.85 9.98
CA LEU A 192 7.49 5.72 9.82
C LEU A 192 6.97 5.71 8.37
N ASN A 193 7.88 5.73 7.39
CA ASN A 193 7.52 5.63 5.97
C ASN A 193 6.84 4.29 5.66
N ALA A 194 7.43 3.17 6.10
CA ALA A 194 6.84 1.84 5.91
C ALA A 194 5.44 1.75 6.54
N VAL A 195 5.28 2.19 7.80
CA VAL A 195 3.98 2.22 8.48
C VAL A 195 2.97 3.08 7.71
N GLN A 196 3.37 4.27 7.26
CA GLN A 196 2.49 5.17 6.52
C GLN A 196 1.98 4.53 5.22
N VAL A 197 2.85 3.86 4.46
CA VAL A 197 2.46 3.13 3.24
C VAL A 197 1.41 2.06 3.56
N GLN A 198 1.67 1.24 4.57
CA GLN A 198 0.75 0.15 4.93
C GLN A 198 -0.59 0.68 5.48
N LEU A 199 -0.60 1.82 6.17
CA LEU A 199 -1.85 2.47 6.61
C LEU A 199 -2.69 2.96 5.42
N VAL A 200 -2.06 3.53 4.38
CA VAL A 200 -2.77 3.95 3.17
C VAL A 200 -3.37 2.74 2.45
N VAL A 201 -2.61 1.65 2.32
CA VAL A 201 -3.09 0.40 1.71
C VAL A 201 -4.25 -0.18 2.49
N LEU A 202 -4.16 -0.21 3.83
CA LEU A 202 -5.24 -0.69 4.69
C LEU A 202 -6.50 0.17 4.58
N ALA A 203 -6.34 1.50 4.56
CA ALA A 203 -7.47 2.42 4.41
C ALA A 203 -8.17 2.23 3.05
N ALA A 204 -7.40 2.08 1.97
CA ALA A 204 -7.94 1.78 0.64
C ALA A 204 -8.67 0.44 0.61
N TYR A 205 -8.11 -0.60 1.24
CA TYR A 205 -8.76 -1.90 1.36
C TYR A 205 -10.11 -1.78 2.09
N VAL A 206 -10.14 -1.16 3.28
CA VAL A 206 -11.37 -0.97 4.07
C VAL A 206 -12.42 -0.19 3.29
N PHE A 207 -12.01 0.86 2.56
CA PHE A 207 -12.91 1.64 1.72
C PHE A 207 -13.55 0.79 0.60
N THR A 208 -12.75 -0.03 -0.10
CA THR A 208 -13.28 -0.90 -1.16
C THR A 208 -14.24 -1.96 -0.60
N ALA A 209 -13.92 -2.55 0.55
CA ALA A 209 -14.77 -3.52 1.21
C ALA A 209 -16.10 -2.91 1.70
N TRP A 210 -16.07 -1.68 2.22
CA TRP A 210 -17.28 -0.94 2.58
C TRP A 210 -18.15 -0.64 1.36
N LYS A 211 -17.54 -0.24 0.24
CA LYS A 211 -18.26 0.05 -1.01
C LYS A 211 -18.94 -1.19 -1.57
N ASP A 212 -18.31 -2.37 -1.47
CA ASP A 212 -18.92 -3.63 -1.90
C ASP A 212 -20.20 -3.93 -1.11
N GLN A 213 -20.18 -3.75 0.22
CA GLN A 213 -21.37 -3.98 1.06
C GLN A 213 -22.56 -3.10 0.72
N GLN A 214 -22.32 -1.87 0.24
CA GLN A 214 -23.40 -0.98 -0.20
C GLN A 214 -24.06 -1.46 -1.49
N ASN A 215 -23.29 -2.01 -2.43
CA ASN A 215 -23.83 -2.49 -3.70
C ASN A 215 -24.64 -3.78 -3.51
N ASP A 216 -24.34 -4.58 -2.49
CA ASP A 216 -25.11 -5.80 -2.17
C ASP A 216 -26.49 -5.50 -1.55
N SER A 217 -26.70 -4.26 -1.08
CA SER A 217 -27.92 -3.84 -0.39
C SER A 217 -28.96 -3.19 -1.32
N THR A 218 -28.63 -3.01 -2.60
CA THR A 218 -29.46 -2.35 -3.63
C THR A 218 -29.93 -3.34 -4.67
#